data_AF-A0A821HET1-F1
#
_entry.id   AF-A0A821HET1-F1
#
_cell.length_a   1.000
_cell.length_b   1.000
_cell.length_c   1.000
_cell.angle_alpha   90.00
_cell.angle_beta   90.00
_cell.angle_gamma   90.00
#
_symmetry.space_group_name_H-M   'P 1'
#
loop_
_entity.id
_entity.type
_entity.pdbx_description
1 polymer ?
#
loop_
_entity_poly.entity_id
_entity_poly.type
_entity_poly.pdbx_seq_one_letter_code
_entity_poly.pdbx_strand_id
1 'polypeptide(L)'
;SGIPCQHGDFYTCSDHYNPGHLVTHKWENCFTIDKGSWGFRRTATFNDYLTIEEILYQIITTVSTGGNVLINVGPTSYGKIAPIFEERLRQMGSWLKVNGEAIYSSIPWKYQNDTINKNVWYTSSKDKEFVYASLLDWSKNTSEILLGAPVSSSSTRVTLLGSDMVPLNWHPASASGGIIIDVSNVKIYSLASDWAWVFKLENISYDVSKEK
;
A
#
# COMPACT_ATOMS: atom_id res chain seq x y z
N SER A 1 -24.90 24.89 3.17
CA SER A 1 -23.92 24.64 4.24
C SER A 1 -23.48 23.19 4.13
N GLY A 2 -22.17 22.94 4.15
CA GLY A 2 -21.52 21.66 3.89
C GLY A 2 -20.38 21.86 2.90
N ILE A 3 -19.26 22.42 3.36
CA ILE A 3 -18.05 22.55 2.54
C ILE A 3 -17.21 21.30 2.82
N PRO A 4 -17.05 20.38 1.83
CA PRO A 4 -16.19 19.21 1.99
C PRO A 4 -14.76 19.63 2.37
N CYS A 5 -14.04 18.76 3.10
CA CYS A 5 -12.67 19.00 3.55
C CYS A 5 -12.42 20.22 4.48
N GLN A 6 -13.43 20.78 5.15
CA GLN A 6 -13.21 21.93 6.05
C GLN A 6 -13.55 21.66 7.51
N HIS A 7 -14.51 20.80 7.80
CA HIS A 7 -15.02 20.56 9.15
C HIS A 7 -15.30 19.07 9.36
N GLY A 8 -15.40 18.65 10.62
CA GLY A 8 -15.70 17.27 11.04
C GLY A 8 -14.50 16.59 11.70
N ASP A 9 -14.76 15.48 12.40
CA ASP A 9 -13.70 14.70 13.07
C ASP A 9 -12.72 14.06 12.07
N PHE A 10 -13.18 13.87 10.83
CA PHE A 10 -12.36 13.51 9.67
C PHE A 10 -12.94 14.13 8.40
N TYR A 11 -12.10 14.32 7.39
CA TYR A 11 -12.49 14.88 6.12
C TYR A 11 -13.00 13.79 5.17
N THR A 12 -14.22 13.97 4.71
CA THR A 12 -14.75 13.36 3.49
C THR A 12 -14.74 14.43 2.41
N CYS A 13 -13.84 14.27 1.45
CA CYS A 13 -13.55 15.28 0.44
C CYS A 13 -14.40 15.06 -0.83
N SER A 14 -13.77 14.92 -1.99
CA SER A 14 -14.46 14.50 -3.22
C SER A 14 -14.74 13.00 -3.20
N ASP A 15 -15.57 12.56 -4.14
CA ASP A 15 -15.63 11.15 -4.50
C ASP A 15 -14.23 10.65 -4.92
N HIS A 16 -13.91 9.40 -4.57
CA HIS A 16 -12.60 8.75 -4.81
C HIS A 16 -11.39 9.62 -4.42
N TYR A 17 -11.50 10.41 -3.34
CA TYR A 17 -10.45 11.34 -2.95
C TYR A 17 -9.17 10.59 -2.55
N ASN A 18 -8.09 10.81 -3.30
CA ASN A 18 -6.76 10.31 -2.97
C ASN A 18 -5.73 11.43 -3.22
N PRO A 19 -5.24 12.11 -2.17
CA PRO A 19 -4.42 13.30 -2.30
C PRO A 19 -3.00 13.02 -2.80
N GLY A 20 -2.51 11.78 -2.69
CA GLY A 20 -1.14 11.41 -3.03
C GLY A 20 -0.06 12.06 -2.17
N HIS A 21 -0.44 12.81 -1.13
CA HIS A 21 0.45 13.44 -0.16
C HIS A 21 -0.13 13.34 1.24
N LEU A 22 0.72 13.48 2.26
CA LEU A 22 0.30 13.41 3.66
C LEU A 22 -0.67 14.55 3.99
N VAL A 23 -1.84 14.21 4.52
CA VAL A 23 -2.82 15.16 5.03
C VAL A 23 -2.68 15.22 6.55
N THR A 24 -2.60 16.43 7.09
CA THR A 24 -2.42 16.66 8.54
C THR A 24 -3.67 16.30 9.35
N HIS A 25 -4.85 16.49 8.77
CA HIS A 25 -6.12 16.13 9.36
C HIS A 25 -6.51 14.68 8.99
N LYS A 26 -7.26 14.00 9.87
CA LYS A 26 -7.83 12.70 9.53
C LYS A 26 -8.78 12.81 8.34
N TRP A 27 -8.75 11.83 7.46
CA TRP A 27 -9.56 11.82 6.24
C TRP A 27 -9.85 10.39 5.80
N GLU A 28 -10.85 10.22 4.95
CA GLU A 28 -11.27 8.92 4.43
C GLU A 28 -11.40 8.95 2.90
N ASN A 29 -10.82 7.95 2.24
CA ASN A 29 -11.01 7.66 0.83
C ASN A 29 -12.18 6.69 0.69
N CYS A 30 -13.31 7.20 0.21
CA CYS A 30 -14.45 6.37 -0.16
C CYS A 30 -14.39 6.12 -1.66
N PHE A 31 -14.31 4.84 -2.06
CA PHE A 31 -14.28 4.47 -3.48
C PHE A 31 -15.09 3.21 -3.77
N THR A 32 -15.38 3.01 -5.05
CA THR A 32 -16.21 1.92 -5.57
C THR A 32 -15.37 0.92 -6.36
N ILE A 33 -15.70 -0.38 -6.27
CA ILE A 33 -15.07 -1.37 -7.17
C ILE A 33 -15.55 -1.18 -8.62
N ASP A 34 -16.80 -0.78 -8.85
CA ASP A 34 -17.28 -0.34 -10.17
C ASP A 34 -16.81 1.11 -10.40
N LYS A 35 -16.02 1.35 -11.45
CA LYS A 35 -15.44 2.65 -11.80
C LYS A 35 -16.47 3.73 -12.12
N GLY A 36 -17.69 3.34 -12.50
CA GLY A 36 -18.74 4.24 -12.97
C GLY A 36 -19.96 4.33 -12.05
N SER A 37 -20.03 3.56 -10.96
CA SER A 37 -21.22 3.59 -10.10
C SER A 37 -21.00 3.10 -8.67
N TRP A 38 -21.75 3.70 -7.76
CA TRP A 38 -21.97 3.20 -6.41
C TRP A 38 -22.99 2.05 -6.35
N GLY A 39 -23.90 1.98 -7.33
CA GLY A 39 -24.94 0.96 -7.43
C GLY A 39 -24.59 -0.14 -8.43
N PHE A 40 -25.35 -1.24 -8.39
CA PHE A 40 -25.16 -2.33 -9.35
C PHE A 40 -25.59 -1.94 -10.77
N ARG A 41 -24.68 -2.05 -11.74
CA ARG A 41 -24.96 -1.82 -13.16
C ARG A 41 -24.99 -3.13 -13.95
N ARG A 42 -26.13 -3.43 -14.57
CA ARG A 42 -26.30 -4.65 -15.40
C ARG A 42 -25.52 -4.62 -16.71
N THR A 43 -25.20 -3.43 -17.21
CA THR A 43 -24.49 -3.21 -18.47
C THR A 43 -22.97 -3.11 -18.29
N ALA A 44 -22.47 -3.18 -17.06
CA ALA A 44 -21.04 -3.12 -16.79
C ALA A 44 -20.32 -4.35 -17.32
N THR A 45 -19.17 -4.11 -17.93
CA THR A 45 -18.23 -5.10 -18.46
C THR A 45 -17.07 -5.30 -17.48
N PHE A 46 -16.22 -6.30 -17.71
CA PHE A 46 -15.07 -6.54 -16.82
C PHE A 46 -14.13 -5.33 -16.68
N ASN A 47 -13.98 -4.52 -17.73
CA ASN A 47 -13.11 -3.34 -17.73
C ASN A 47 -13.68 -2.17 -16.90
N ASP A 48 -14.98 -2.22 -16.59
CA ASP A 48 -15.64 -1.22 -15.75
C ASP A 48 -15.37 -1.42 -14.26
N TYR A 49 -14.72 -2.53 -13.87
CA TYR A 49 -14.38 -2.80 -12.48
C TYR A 49 -12.89 -2.58 -12.25
N LEU A 50 -12.53 -2.12 -11.04
CA LEU A 50 -11.16 -2.07 -10.61
C LEU A 50 -10.56 -3.48 -10.58
N THR A 51 -9.32 -3.61 -11.05
CA THR A 51 -8.52 -4.80 -10.81
C THR A 51 -8.11 -4.86 -9.33
N ILE A 52 -7.61 -6.02 -8.89
CA ILE A 52 -7.10 -6.12 -7.52
C ILE A 52 -5.87 -5.24 -7.30
N GLU A 53 -5.01 -5.09 -8.31
CA GLU A 53 -3.86 -4.18 -8.29
C GLU A 53 -4.32 -2.72 -8.13
N GLU A 54 -5.36 -2.30 -8.85
CA GLU A 54 -5.94 -0.95 -8.71
C GLU A 54 -6.54 -0.74 -7.30
N ILE A 55 -7.20 -1.77 -6.73
CA ILE A 55 -7.74 -1.71 -5.35
C ILE A 55 -6.61 -1.62 -4.31
N LEU A 56 -5.58 -2.46 -4.43
CA LEU A 56 -4.43 -2.44 -3.53
C LEU A 56 -3.65 -1.14 -3.63
N TYR A 57 -3.52 -0.58 -4.84
CA TYR A 57 -2.99 0.77 -5.04
C TYR A 57 -3.76 1.79 -4.20
N GLN A 58 -5.10 1.83 -4.29
CA GLN A 58 -5.90 2.76 -3.50
C GLN A 58 -5.70 2.56 -2.00
N ILE A 59 -5.65 1.30 -1.53
CA ILE A 59 -5.46 0.99 -0.11
C ILE A 59 -4.09 1.47 0.39
N ILE A 60 -3.03 1.03 -0.27
CA ILE A 60 -1.65 1.29 0.13
C ILE A 60 -1.39 2.80 0.12
N THR A 61 -1.74 3.49 -0.97
CA THR A 61 -1.50 4.94 -1.09
C THR A 61 -2.30 5.75 -0.06
N THR A 62 -3.56 5.38 0.19
CA THR A 62 -4.42 6.04 1.19
C THR A 62 -3.84 5.91 2.61
N VAL A 63 -3.45 4.70 3.01
CA VAL A 63 -2.92 4.45 4.36
C VAL A 63 -1.55 5.10 4.53
N SER A 64 -0.68 5.04 3.51
CA SER A 64 0.60 5.74 3.50
C SER A 64 0.47 7.25 3.69
N THR A 65 -0.64 7.84 3.20
CA THR A 65 -0.95 9.28 3.31
C THR A 65 -1.88 9.62 4.49
N GLY A 66 -2.12 8.66 5.38
CA GLY A 66 -2.78 8.86 6.68
C GLY A 66 -4.29 8.81 6.66
N GLY A 67 -4.89 8.34 5.56
CA GLY A 67 -6.32 8.18 5.40
C GLY A 67 -6.82 6.78 5.76
N ASN A 68 -8.13 6.70 6.00
CA ASN A 68 -8.86 5.43 6.04
C ASN A 68 -9.45 5.10 4.68
N VAL A 69 -9.76 3.83 4.46
CA VAL A 69 -10.35 3.34 3.22
C VAL A 69 -11.74 2.79 3.49
N LEU A 70 -12.72 3.27 2.73
CA LEU A 70 -14.06 2.71 2.65
C LEU A 70 -14.30 2.24 1.21
N ILE A 71 -14.52 0.93 1.05
CA ILE A 71 -14.76 0.31 -0.26
C ILE A 71 -16.24 -0.05 -0.38
N ASN A 72 -16.89 0.47 -1.41
CA ASN A 72 -18.28 0.16 -1.72
C ASN A 72 -18.41 -0.96 -2.76
N VAL A 73 -19.42 -1.80 -2.53
CA VAL A 73 -19.93 -2.79 -3.48
C VAL A 73 -21.43 -2.59 -3.65
N GLY A 74 -21.93 -2.69 -4.88
CA GLY A 74 -23.36 -2.59 -5.18
C GLY A 74 -24.00 -3.99 -5.27
N PRO A 75 -24.82 -4.44 -4.31
CA PRO A 75 -25.54 -5.69 -4.44
C PRO A 75 -26.54 -5.64 -5.61
N THR A 76 -26.81 -6.81 -6.18
CA THR A 76 -27.89 -6.98 -7.17
C THR A 76 -29.26 -6.67 -6.55
N SER A 77 -30.28 -6.46 -7.40
CA SER A 77 -31.67 -6.24 -6.96
C SER A 77 -32.26 -7.39 -6.12
N TYR A 78 -31.64 -8.56 -6.12
CA TYR A 78 -32.02 -9.71 -5.30
C TYR A 78 -31.22 -9.79 -3.98
N GLY A 79 -30.45 -8.76 -3.64
CA GLY A 79 -29.63 -8.70 -2.42
C GLY A 79 -28.35 -9.54 -2.46
N LYS A 80 -27.93 -10.04 -3.62
CA LYS A 80 -26.69 -10.82 -3.78
C LYS A 80 -25.52 -9.95 -4.21
N ILE A 81 -24.32 -10.20 -3.66
CA ILE A 81 -23.06 -9.64 -4.16
C ILE A 81 -22.73 -10.32 -5.50
N ALA A 82 -22.39 -9.53 -6.52
CA ALA A 82 -22.01 -10.08 -7.82
C ALA A 82 -20.67 -10.84 -7.73
N PRO A 83 -20.46 -11.93 -8.49
CA PRO A 83 -19.23 -12.73 -8.42
C PRO A 83 -17.94 -11.94 -8.61
N ILE A 84 -17.95 -10.90 -9.45
CA ILE A 84 -16.78 -10.05 -9.67
C ILE A 84 -16.39 -9.27 -8.41
N PHE A 85 -17.36 -8.78 -7.64
CA PHE A 85 -17.08 -8.11 -6.36
C PHE A 85 -16.59 -9.12 -5.33
N GLU A 86 -17.19 -10.31 -5.28
CA GLU A 86 -16.74 -11.38 -4.38
C GLU A 86 -15.29 -11.78 -4.66
N GLU A 87 -14.93 -11.96 -5.93
CA GLU A 87 -13.55 -12.27 -6.35
C GLU A 87 -12.57 -11.21 -5.84
N ARG A 88 -12.83 -9.92 -6.09
CA ARG A 88 -11.97 -8.81 -5.66
C ARG A 88 -11.86 -8.73 -4.13
N LEU A 89 -12.96 -8.88 -3.42
CA LEU A 89 -12.96 -8.88 -1.95
C LEU A 89 -12.17 -10.07 -1.38
N ARG A 90 -12.28 -11.26 -1.99
CA ARG A 90 -11.50 -12.44 -1.57
C ARG A 90 -10.02 -12.30 -1.88
N GLN A 91 -9.66 -11.79 -3.06
CA GLN A 91 -8.26 -11.49 -3.42
C GLN A 91 -7.65 -10.49 -2.43
N MET A 92 -8.37 -9.40 -2.15
CA MET A 92 -7.97 -8.40 -1.15
C MET A 92 -7.83 -9.02 0.25
N GLY A 93 -8.79 -9.83 0.69
CA GLY A 93 -8.74 -10.51 1.99
C GLY A 93 -7.54 -11.45 2.12
N SER A 94 -7.22 -12.21 1.07
CA SER A 94 -6.02 -13.07 1.03
C SER A 94 -4.74 -12.25 1.14
N TRP A 95 -4.66 -11.11 0.45
CA TRP A 95 -3.51 -10.21 0.53
C TRP A 95 -3.35 -9.58 1.93
N LEU A 96 -4.44 -9.08 2.51
CA LEU A 96 -4.46 -8.48 3.85
C LEU A 96 -4.14 -9.49 4.95
N LYS A 97 -4.46 -10.78 4.76
CA LYS A 97 -4.07 -11.83 5.71
C LYS A 97 -2.55 -11.94 5.85
N VAL A 98 -1.80 -11.67 4.78
CA VAL A 98 -0.34 -11.75 4.73
C VAL A 98 0.30 -10.42 5.10
N ASN A 99 -0.18 -9.33 4.50
CA ASN A 99 0.45 -8.01 4.55
C ASN A 99 -0.25 -7.03 5.50
N GLY A 100 -1.26 -7.49 6.23
CA GLY A 100 -2.13 -6.66 7.06
C GLY A 100 -1.42 -5.87 8.15
N GLU A 101 -0.27 -6.34 8.64
CA GLU A 101 0.55 -5.60 9.63
C GLU A 101 1.03 -4.23 9.09
N ALA A 102 1.22 -4.10 7.78
CA ALA A 102 1.60 -2.83 7.16
C ALA A 102 0.42 -1.86 6.95
N ILE A 103 -0.81 -2.35 7.08
CA ILE A 103 -2.05 -1.60 6.84
C ILE A 103 -2.78 -1.30 8.15
N TYR A 104 -3.07 -2.32 8.94
CA TYR A 104 -3.85 -2.19 10.17
C TYR A 104 -3.01 -1.56 11.27
N SER A 105 -3.55 -0.52 11.90
CA SER A 105 -2.88 0.24 12.97
C SER A 105 -1.51 0.82 12.59
N SER A 106 -1.17 0.86 11.31
CA SER A 106 0.02 1.54 10.84
C SER A 106 -0.22 3.05 10.79
N ILE A 107 0.88 3.79 10.69
CA ILE A 107 0.88 5.24 10.55
C ILE A 107 1.71 5.63 9.32
N PRO A 108 1.47 6.81 8.73
CA PRO A 108 2.35 7.36 7.71
C PRO A 108 3.80 7.40 8.19
N TRP A 109 4.72 6.89 7.38
CA TRP A 109 6.14 7.10 7.62
C TRP A 109 6.56 8.51 7.16
N LYS A 110 7.81 8.90 7.41
CA LYS A 110 8.31 10.24 7.04
C LYS A 110 8.20 10.51 5.54
N TYR A 111 8.43 9.49 4.71
CA TYR A 111 8.17 9.52 3.28
C TYR A 111 6.95 8.67 2.97
N GLN A 112 5.98 9.22 2.24
CA GLN A 112 4.78 8.47 1.80
C GLN A 112 5.13 7.57 0.61
N ASN A 113 5.72 8.15 -0.43
CA ASN A 113 6.16 7.49 -1.65
C ASN A 113 7.68 7.57 -1.74
N ASP A 114 8.31 6.57 -2.35
CA ASP A 114 9.76 6.52 -2.46
C ASP A 114 10.35 7.62 -3.36
N THR A 115 11.56 8.03 -3.02
CA THR A 115 12.26 9.10 -3.72
C THR A 115 12.73 8.65 -5.10
N ILE A 116 13.01 7.36 -5.30
CA ILE A 116 13.49 6.79 -6.56
C ILE A 116 12.44 5.88 -7.18
N ASN A 117 11.98 4.86 -6.46
CA ASN A 117 11.04 3.87 -6.96
C ASN A 117 9.58 4.27 -6.72
N LYS A 118 8.95 4.94 -7.70
CA LYS A 118 7.58 5.47 -7.56
C LYS A 118 6.49 4.42 -7.29
N ASN A 119 6.78 3.14 -7.49
CA ASN A 119 5.88 2.04 -7.16
C ASN A 119 6.00 1.56 -5.71
N VAL A 120 6.85 2.20 -4.89
CA VAL A 120 7.00 1.90 -3.47
C VAL A 120 6.36 2.99 -2.61
N TRP A 121 5.52 2.55 -1.68
CA TRP A 121 4.90 3.39 -0.67
C TRP A 121 5.22 2.86 0.73
N TYR A 122 5.34 3.77 1.70
CA TYR A 122 5.75 3.43 3.04
C TYR A 122 4.66 3.67 4.08
N THR A 123 4.65 2.78 5.06
CA THR A 123 3.96 2.97 6.34
C THR A 123 4.93 2.59 7.47
N SER A 124 4.58 2.92 8.70
CA SER A 124 5.35 2.54 9.88
C SER A 124 4.43 1.92 10.92
N SER A 125 4.95 1.02 11.74
CA SER A 125 4.22 0.53 12.90
C SER A 125 3.95 1.67 13.88
N LYS A 126 2.89 1.54 14.69
CA LYS A 126 2.46 2.61 15.61
C LYS A 126 3.53 3.01 16.62
N ASP A 127 4.31 2.04 17.08
CA ASP A 127 5.47 2.19 17.96
C ASP A 127 6.75 2.68 17.24
N LYS A 128 6.71 2.78 15.91
CA LYS A 128 7.82 3.18 15.04
C LYS A 128 9.03 2.24 15.07
N GLU A 129 8.83 0.99 15.48
CA GLU A 129 9.88 -0.04 15.43
C GLU A 129 10.13 -0.55 14.00
N PHE A 130 9.08 -0.56 13.18
CA PHE A 130 9.11 -1.10 11.83
C PHE A 130 8.70 -0.06 10.79
N VAL A 131 9.34 -0.15 9.63
CA VAL A 131 8.91 0.53 8.41
C VAL A 131 8.58 -0.53 7.37
N TYR A 132 7.42 -0.39 6.73
CA TYR A 132 6.95 -1.30 5.70
C TYR A 132 7.06 -0.62 4.35
N ALA A 133 7.79 -1.23 3.42
CA ALA A 133 7.91 -0.79 2.04
C ALA A 133 6.98 -1.65 1.17
N SER A 134 5.83 -1.09 0.79
CA SER A 134 4.84 -1.74 -0.07
C SER A 134 5.19 -1.50 -1.54
N LEU A 135 5.65 -2.55 -2.22
CA LEU A 135 5.98 -2.58 -3.64
C LEU A 135 4.75 -2.99 -4.45
N LEU A 136 4.25 -2.08 -5.28
CA LEU A 136 3.06 -2.28 -6.12
C LEU A 136 3.34 -2.98 -7.44
N ASP A 137 4.61 -3.00 -7.86
CA ASP A 137 5.03 -3.66 -9.09
C ASP A 137 6.40 -4.30 -8.87
N TRP A 138 6.46 -5.62 -9.05
CA TRP A 138 7.69 -6.39 -9.04
C TRP A 138 7.82 -7.07 -10.39
N SER A 139 8.70 -6.50 -11.22
CA SER A 139 9.16 -7.17 -12.43
C SER A 139 9.91 -8.45 -12.03
N LYS A 140 9.25 -9.60 -12.18
CA LYS A 140 9.73 -10.94 -11.75
C LYS A 140 11.11 -11.36 -12.28
N ASN A 141 11.70 -10.57 -13.18
CA ASN A 141 13.03 -10.76 -13.74
C ASN A 141 14.12 -9.92 -13.07
N THR A 142 13.80 -9.12 -12.04
CA THR A 142 14.79 -8.32 -11.31
C THR A 142 15.37 -9.11 -10.14
N SER A 143 16.70 -9.09 -10.02
CA SER A 143 17.43 -9.66 -8.89
C SER A 143 17.57 -8.68 -7.72
N GLU A 144 17.29 -7.40 -7.95
CA GLU A 144 17.48 -6.35 -6.97
C GLU A 144 16.29 -5.39 -6.95
N ILE A 145 15.96 -4.89 -5.75
CA ILE A 145 14.96 -3.85 -5.51
C ILE A 145 15.64 -2.67 -4.84
N LEU A 146 15.54 -1.49 -5.46
CA LEU A 146 16.05 -0.24 -4.91
C LEU A 146 14.96 0.51 -4.15
N LEU A 147 15.23 0.76 -2.87
CA LEU A 147 14.49 1.71 -2.03
C LEU A 147 15.34 2.97 -1.91
N GLY A 148 14.82 4.14 -2.26
CA GLY A 148 15.59 5.39 -2.27
C GLY A 148 15.54 6.18 -0.95
N ALA A 149 14.45 6.10 -0.20
CA ALA A 149 14.24 6.89 1.01
C ALA A 149 14.90 6.33 2.29
N PRO A 150 14.88 5.01 2.57
CA PRO A 150 15.48 4.44 3.76
C PRO A 150 17.00 4.63 3.80
N VAL A 151 17.52 4.96 4.98
CA VAL A 151 18.95 4.95 5.29
C VAL A 151 19.22 3.76 6.20
N SER A 152 20.07 2.84 5.75
CA SER A 152 20.43 1.65 6.50
C SER A 152 21.55 1.90 7.52
N SER A 153 21.63 1.00 8.49
CA SER A 153 22.68 0.90 9.50
C SER A 153 23.25 -0.52 9.54
N SER A 154 24.33 -0.74 10.29
CA SER A 154 24.92 -2.07 10.46
C SER A 154 23.97 -3.09 11.11
N SER A 155 22.91 -2.65 11.80
CA SER A 155 21.91 -3.51 12.41
C SER A 155 20.60 -3.60 11.61
N THR A 156 20.53 -3.01 10.41
CA THR A 156 19.33 -3.06 9.57
C THR A 156 19.01 -4.49 9.16
N ARG A 157 17.75 -4.87 9.31
CA ARG A 157 17.22 -6.16 8.88
C ARG A 157 16.07 -5.92 7.91
N VAL A 158 16.08 -6.68 6.82
CA VAL A 158 15.07 -6.62 5.77
C VAL A 158 14.45 -8.00 5.66
N THR A 159 13.13 -8.10 5.77
CA THR A 159 12.38 -9.35 5.57
C THR A 159 11.23 -9.11 4.60
N LEU A 160 10.73 -10.16 3.97
CA LEU A 160 9.57 -10.11 3.09
C LEU A 160 8.37 -10.74 3.81
N LEU A 161 7.29 -9.98 3.97
CA LEU A 161 6.07 -10.54 4.57
C LEU A 161 5.50 -11.64 3.68
N GLY A 162 5.04 -12.72 4.30
CA GLY A 162 4.54 -13.90 3.59
C GLY A 162 5.61 -14.81 3.00
N SER A 163 6.89 -14.59 3.31
CA SER A 163 7.95 -15.59 3.11
C SER A 163 8.18 -16.40 4.39
N ASP A 164 9.24 -17.20 4.41
CA ASP A 164 9.80 -17.85 5.61
C ASP A 164 10.35 -16.87 6.67
N MET A 165 10.18 -15.55 6.48
CA MET A 165 10.69 -14.48 7.34
C MET A 165 12.21 -14.51 7.54
N VAL A 166 12.94 -15.18 6.64
CA VAL A 166 14.40 -15.16 6.63
C VAL A 166 14.88 -13.79 6.15
N PRO A 167 15.84 -13.14 6.86
CA PRO A 167 16.39 -11.87 6.43
C PRO A 167 17.01 -11.94 5.03
N LEU A 168 16.66 -10.98 4.19
CA LEU A 168 17.21 -10.80 2.85
C LEU A 168 18.56 -10.10 2.91
N ASN A 169 19.44 -10.46 1.98
CA ASN A 169 20.68 -9.72 1.77
C ASN A 169 20.36 -8.33 1.21
N TRP A 170 21.12 -7.33 1.65
CA TRP A 170 20.99 -5.97 1.16
C TRP A 170 22.32 -5.25 1.29
N HIS A 171 22.47 -4.15 0.55
CA HIS A 171 23.61 -3.24 0.68
C HIS A 171 23.15 -1.78 0.52
N PRO A 172 23.83 -0.81 1.14
CA PRO A 172 23.48 0.60 0.97
C PRO A 172 23.71 1.03 -0.48
N ALA A 173 22.75 1.76 -1.06
CA ALA A 173 22.88 2.32 -2.40
C ALA A 173 23.86 3.52 -2.42
N SER A 174 23.88 4.30 -1.32
CA SER A 174 24.80 5.41 -1.11
C SER A 174 25.00 5.71 0.37
N ALA A 175 26.00 6.55 0.70
CA ALA A 175 26.25 6.97 2.08
C ALA A 175 25.17 7.88 2.67
N SER A 176 24.38 8.56 1.83
CA SER A 176 23.31 9.48 2.24
C SER A 176 21.90 8.89 2.08
N GLY A 177 21.81 7.60 1.76
CA GLY A 177 20.56 6.85 1.74
C GLY A 177 20.42 5.88 0.58
N GLY A 178 19.31 5.17 0.64
CA GLY A 178 18.93 4.12 -0.28
C GLY A 178 19.45 2.75 0.15
N ILE A 179 18.62 1.74 -0.08
CA ILE A 179 18.90 0.33 0.22
C ILE A 179 18.62 -0.46 -1.06
N ILE A 180 19.59 -1.28 -1.49
CA ILE A 180 19.42 -2.26 -2.55
C ILE A 180 19.21 -3.62 -1.88
N ILE A 181 18.05 -4.20 -2.09
CA ILE A 181 17.66 -5.51 -1.53
C ILE A 181 17.90 -6.56 -2.62
N ASP A 182 18.69 -7.58 -2.31
CA ASP A 182 18.89 -8.75 -3.17
C ASP A 182 17.71 -9.70 -2.99
N VAL A 183 16.98 -9.91 -4.08
CA VAL A 183 15.81 -10.77 -4.16
C VAL A 183 16.01 -11.97 -5.08
N SER A 184 17.24 -12.22 -5.54
CA SER A 184 17.59 -13.34 -6.44
C SER A 184 17.22 -14.71 -5.87
N ASN A 185 17.28 -14.87 -4.55
CA ASN A 185 16.96 -16.11 -3.85
C ASN A 185 15.48 -16.21 -3.42
N VAL A 186 14.68 -15.17 -3.67
CA VAL A 186 13.25 -15.19 -3.36
C VAL A 186 12.55 -16.07 -4.39
N LYS A 187 12.04 -17.21 -3.94
CA LYS A 187 11.29 -18.13 -4.80
C LYS A 187 9.91 -17.53 -5.08
N ILE A 188 9.78 -16.90 -6.25
CA ILE A 188 8.56 -16.19 -6.67
C ILE A 188 7.30 -17.07 -6.57
N TYR A 189 7.41 -18.37 -6.88
CA TYR A 189 6.29 -19.33 -6.79
C TYR A 189 5.84 -19.67 -5.36
N SER A 190 6.64 -19.31 -4.35
CA SER A 190 6.32 -19.50 -2.94
C SER A 190 5.79 -18.24 -2.26
N LEU A 191 5.70 -17.13 -2.99
CA LEU A 191 5.17 -15.89 -2.45
C LEU A 191 3.69 -16.05 -2.15
N ALA A 192 3.29 -15.65 -0.95
CA ALA A 192 1.90 -15.67 -0.54
C ALA A 192 1.05 -14.55 -1.18
N SER A 193 1.64 -13.73 -2.05
CA SER A 193 1.02 -12.59 -2.72
C SER A 193 1.46 -12.48 -4.19
N ASP A 194 0.49 -12.19 -5.06
CA ASP A 194 0.68 -12.07 -6.51
C ASP A 194 0.65 -10.63 -7.04
N TRP A 195 0.14 -9.68 -6.25
CA TRP A 195 -0.26 -8.34 -6.75
C TRP A 195 0.52 -7.18 -6.15
N ALA A 196 0.98 -7.31 -4.91
CA ALA A 196 1.82 -6.33 -4.22
C ALA A 196 2.59 -7.02 -3.10
N TRP A 197 3.79 -6.54 -2.78
CA TRP A 197 4.70 -7.18 -1.83
C TRP A 197 5.14 -6.19 -0.77
N VAL A 198 5.35 -6.66 0.45
CA VAL A 198 5.72 -5.77 1.56
C VAL A 198 7.02 -6.22 2.20
N PHE A 199 8.05 -5.38 2.08
CA PHE A 199 9.28 -5.55 2.83
C PHE A 199 9.13 -4.91 4.21
N LYS A 200 9.43 -5.67 5.26
CA LYS A 200 9.52 -5.18 6.63
C LYS A 200 10.97 -4.83 6.96
N LEU A 201 11.19 -3.57 7.31
CA LEU A 201 12.48 -2.96 7.59
C LEU A 201 12.61 -2.65 9.08
N GLU A 202 13.71 -3.11 9.68
CA GLU A 202 14.07 -2.87 11.08
C GLU A 202 15.33 -2.00 11.13
N ASN A 203 15.47 -1.17 12.17
CA ASN A 203 16.67 -0.36 12.42
C ASN A 203 17.10 0.51 11.22
N ILE A 204 16.13 1.13 10.56
CA ILE A 204 16.39 2.12 9.50
C ILE A 204 16.17 3.54 9.99
N SER A 205 16.87 4.49 9.38
CA SER A 205 16.64 5.92 9.55
C SER A 205 16.23 6.55 8.22
N TYR A 206 16.15 7.87 8.21
CA TYR A 206 15.89 8.66 7.02
C TYR A 206 16.78 9.90 7.03
N ASP A 207 17.04 10.47 5.84
CA ASP A 207 17.87 11.66 5.71
C ASP A 207 17.17 12.91 6.27
N VAL A 208 17.67 13.41 7.40
CA VAL A 208 17.15 14.59 8.11
C VAL A 208 17.49 15.89 7.37
N SER A 209 18.51 15.90 6.50
CA SER A 209 18.94 17.11 5.77
C SER A 209 17.95 17.57 4.69
N LYS A 210 17.02 16.68 4.30
CA LYS A 210 15.91 16.98 3.39
C LYS A 210 14.68 17.54 4.12
N GLU A 211 14.80 17.90 5.40
CA GLU A 211 13.80 18.69 6.14
C GLU A 211 13.81 20.16 5.65
N LYS A 212 13.12 20.41 4.54
CA LYS A 212 12.71 21.77 4.13
C LYS A 212 11.25 21.77 3.71
#